data_AF-A0A3D4NUG1-F1
#
_entry.id   AF-A0A3D4NUG1-F1
#
_cell.length_a   1.000
_cell.length_b   1.000
_cell.length_c   1.000
_cell.angle_alpha   90.00
_cell.angle_beta   90.00
_cell.angle_gamma   90.00
#
_symmetry.space_group_name_H-M   'P 1'
#
loop_
_entity.id
_entity.type
_entity.pdbx_description
1 polymer ?
#
loop_
_entity_poly.entity_id
_entity_poly.type
_entity_poly.pdbx_seq_one_letter_code
_entity_poly.pdbx_strand_id
1 'polypeptide(L)'
;MKKRDELINLCIEFLSKIKDKTAGATIEQWLNDTYGPDSETYQRIADLVIEGVAQGWAANTEISGPHYRRSRLCEPCAETFYFSITAVYMDSKGHELDNHQRTFRGDYHCHPYGELNMVIPLDEGAVLAGARGGGGGGGGGAGPPPRVSAPGGGGGARAAA
;
A
#
# COMPACT_ATOMS: atom_id res chain seq x y z
N MET A 1 -11.82 11.75 12.71
CA MET A 1 -12.67 10.61 12.26
C MET A 1 -13.28 10.84 10.88
N LYS A 2 -13.95 11.97 10.59
CA LYS A 2 -14.56 12.23 9.26
C LYS A 2 -13.68 11.90 8.03
N LYS A 3 -12.38 12.24 8.06
CA LYS A 3 -11.43 11.94 6.97
C LYS A 3 -11.06 10.47 6.86
N ARG A 4 -10.97 9.76 7.99
CA ARG A 4 -10.79 8.30 8.02
C ARG A 4 -12.01 7.61 7.40
N ASP A 5 -13.21 8.06 7.74
CA ASP A 5 -14.44 7.50 7.19
C ASP A 5 -14.57 7.80 5.69
N GLU A 6 -14.15 9.00 5.25
CA GLU A 6 -14.05 9.36 3.83
C GLU A 6 -13.11 8.41 3.07
N LEU A 7 -11.92 8.13 3.62
CA LEU A 7 -10.97 7.19 3.03
C LEU A 7 -11.57 5.78 2.92
N ILE A 8 -12.18 5.27 4.00
CA ILE A 8 -12.81 3.95 4.01
C ILE A 8 -13.91 3.85 2.95
N ASN A 9 -14.75 4.89 2.80
CA ASN A 9 -15.81 4.91 1.80
C ASN A 9 -15.26 4.90 0.36
N LEU A 10 -14.20 5.67 0.08
CA LEU A 10 -13.53 5.63 -1.22
C LEU A 10 -12.92 4.26 -1.51
N CYS A 11 -12.31 3.62 -0.51
CA CYS A 11 -11.83 2.26 -0.65
C CYS A 11 -12.98 1.28 -0.93
N ILE A 12 -14.13 1.40 -0.27
CA ILE A 12 -15.32 0.55 -0.53
C ILE A 12 -15.80 0.74 -1.97
N GLU A 13 -15.90 1.97 -2.45
CA GLU A 13 -16.26 2.27 -3.84
C GLU A 13 -15.28 1.63 -4.84
N PHE A 14 -13.98 1.76 -4.59
CA PHE A 14 -12.94 1.11 -5.38
C PHE A 14 -13.06 -0.41 -5.35
N LEU A 15 -13.19 -1.01 -4.15
CA LEU A 15 -13.34 -2.45 -3.95
C LEU A 15 -14.53 -3.02 -4.72
N SER A 16 -15.63 -2.27 -4.82
CA SER A 16 -16.81 -2.67 -5.61
C SER A 16 -16.49 -2.91 -7.09
N LYS A 17 -15.47 -2.24 -7.64
CA LYS A 17 -15.04 -2.37 -9.04
C LYS A 17 -14.09 -3.55 -9.28
N ILE A 18 -13.50 -4.09 -8.21
CA ILE A 18 -12.42 -5.07 -8.30
C ILE A 18 -12.71 -6.41 -7.64
N LYS A 19 -13.72 -6.49 -6.76
CA LYS A 19 -14.07 -7.69 -5.98
C LYS A 19 -14.25 -8.98 -6.78
N ASP A 20 -14.63 -8.90 -8.06
CA ASP A 20 -14.84 -10.07 -8.93
C ASP A 20 -13.69 -10.32 -9.92
N LYS A 21 -12.57 -9.61 -9.76
CA LYS A 21 -11.41 -9.74 -10.65
C LYS A 21 -10.38 -10.68 -10.06
N THR A 22 -9.84 -11.56 -10.90
CA THR A 22 -8.80 -12.51 -10.52
C THR A 22 -7.44 -11.83 -10.37
N ALA A 23 -6.74 -12.09 -9.26
CA ALA A 23 -5.37 -11.64 -9.05
C ALA A 23 -4.42 -12.17 -10.13
N GLY A 24 -3.56 -11.30 -10.67
CA GLY A 24 -2.60 -11.62 -11.72
C GLY A 24 -2.20 -10.41 -12.57
N ALA A 25 -1.35 -10.65 -13.57
CA ALA A 25 -0.80 -9.57 -14.41
C ALA A 25 -1.89 -8.76 -15.15
N THR A 26 -3.00 -9.40 -15.54
CA THR A 26 -4.09 -8.73 -16.26
C THR A 26 -4.80 -7.69 -15.39
N ILE A 27 -5.10 -8.00 -14.13
CA ILE A 27 -5.72 -7.03 -13.23
C ILE A 27 -4.71 -5.94 -12.84
N GLU A 28 -3.43 -6.28 -12.67
CA GLU A 28 -2.37 -5.32 -12.37
C GLU A 28 -2.25 -4.26 -13.48
N GLN A 29 -2.18 -4.67 -14.75
CA GLN A 29 -2.15 -3.75 -15.87
C GLN A 29 -3.41 -2.87 -15.90
N TRP A 30 -4.59 -3.48 -15.77
CA TRP A 30 -5.85 -2.74 -15.76
C TRP A 30 -5.96 -1.74 -14.60
N LEU A 31 -5.46 -2.10 -13.42
CA LEU A 31 -5.41 -1.21 -12.25
C LEU A 31 -4.50 -0.01 -12.52
N ASN A 32 -3.32 -0.22 -13.10
CA ASN A 32 -2.41 0.87 -13.42
C ASN A 32 -2.94 1.78 -14.54
N ASP A 33 -3.62 1.20 -15.54
CA ASP A 33 -4.20 1.98 -16.64
C ASP A 33 -5.45 2.77 -16.19
N THR A 34 -6.26 2.22 -15.29
CA THR A 34 -7.55 2.81 -14.87
C THR A 34 -7.43 3.68 -13.62
N TYR A 35 -6.60 3.26 -12.67
CA TYR A 35 -6.43 3.88 -11.35
C TYR A 35 -4.96 4.23 -11.07
N GLY A 36 -4.21 4.56 -12.12
CA GLY A 36 -2.84 5.06 -12.01
C GLY A 36 -2.76 6.43 -11.31
N PRO A 37 -1.53 6.98 -11.15
CA PRO A 37 -1.27 8.21 -10.40
C PRO A 37 -2.08 9.44 -10.84
N ASP A 38 -2.46 9.49 -12.12
CA ASP A 38 -3.22 10.60 -12.70
C ASP A 38 -4.74 10.45 -12.52
N SER A 39 -5.21 9.32 -11.98
CA SER A 39 -6.64 9.09 -11.74
C SER A 39 -7.12 9.84 -10.49
N GLU A 40 -8.35 10.35 -10.54
CA GLU A 40 -8.99 11.04 -9.42
C GLU A 40 -9.07 10.13 -8.17
N THR A 41 -9.40 8.84 -8.37
CA THR A 41 -9.46 7.85 -7.27
C THR A 41 -8.11 7.70 -6.58
N TYR A 42 -7.01 7.56 -7.34
CA TYR A 42 -5.68 7.44 -6.77
C TYR A 42 -5.32 8.70 -5.98
N GLN A 43 -5.44 9.89 -6.58
CA GLN A 43 -5.03 11.15 -5.96
C GLN A 43 -5.77 11.38 -4.65
N ARG A 44 -7.08 11.14 -4.65
CA ARG A 44 -7.92 11.37 -3.46
C ARG A 44 -7.63 10.39 -2.33
N ILE A 45 -7.40 9.11 -2.65
CA ILE A 45 -6.96 8.13 -1.65
C ILE A 45 -5.57 8.49 -1.13
N ALA A 46 -4.64 8.85 -2.02
CA ALA A 46 -3.28 9.24 -1.66
C ALA A 46 -3.28 10.43 -0.70
N ASP A 47 -4.00 11.50 -1.02
CA ASP A 47 -4.10 12.70 -0.17
C ASP A 47 -4.60 12.37 1.23
N LEU A 48 -5.67 11.57 1.35
CA LEU A 48 -6.23 11.18 2.64
C LEU A 48 -5.28 10.28 3.44
N VAL A 49 -4.58 9.37 2.77
CA VAL A 49 -3.59 8.52 3.43
C VAL A 49 -2.40 9.35 3.92
N ILE A 50 -1.87 10.26 3.09
CA ILE A 50 -0.79 11.18 3.45
C ILE A 50 -1.19 12.03 4.66
N GLU A 51 -2.38 12.66 4.59
CA GLU A 51 -2.96 13.43 5.68
C GLU A 51 -3.09 12.57 6.94
N GLY A 52 -3.55 11.32 6.80
CA GLY A 52 -3.75 10.41 7.92
C GLY A 52 -2.48 9.93 8.59
N VAL A 53 -1.43 9.70 7.83
CA VAL A 53 -0.10 9.40 8.37
C VAL A 53 0.45 10.61 9.12
N ALA A 54 0.31 11.82 8.56
CA ALA A 54 0.76 13.06 9.19
C ALA A 54 0.00 13.37 10.49
N GLN A 55 -1.30 13.09 10.54
CA GLN A 55 -2.16 13.29 11.71
C GLN A 55 -2.17 12.11 12.70
N GLY A 56 -1.46 11.01 12.39
CA GLY A 56 -1.32 9.86 13.30
C GLY A 56 -2.58 8.98 13.44
N TRP A 57 -3.54 9.07 12.52
CA TRP A 57 -4.69 8.17 12.49
C TRP A 57 -4.57 7.03 11.46
N ALA A 58 -3.64 7.14 10.50
CA ALA A 58 -3.23 6.06 9.60
C ALA A 58 -1.75 5.71 9.83
N ALA A 59 -1.40 4.43 9.66
CA ALA A 59 -0.09 3.85 9.93
C ALA A 59 0.51 4.34 11.27
N ASN A 60 -0.26 4.16 12.35
CA ASN A 60 0.03 4.76 13.66
C ASN A 60 0.59 3.77 14.69
N THR A 61 0.66 2.47 14.37
CA THR A 61 1.28 1.47 15.24
C THR A 61 2.65 1.11 14.70
N GLU A 62 3.70 1.34 15.48
CA GLU A 62 5.07 0.90 15.14
C GLU A 62 5.15 -0.63 15.11
N ILE A 63 5.72 -1.15 14.04
CA ILE A 63 6.04 -2.57 13.87
C ILE A 63 7.52 -2.79 14.17
N SER A 64 8.37 -1.95 13.57
CA SER A 64 9.81 -1.90 13.82
C SER A 64 10.27 -0.45 13.82
N GLY A 65 10.01 0.23 14.94
CA GLY A 65 10.32 1.64 15.11
C GLY A 65 9.45 2.59 14.26
N PRO A 66 9.76 3.90 14.28
CA PRO A 66 8.93 4.93 13.65
C PRO A 66 8.91 4.85 12.11
N HIS A 67 9.91 4.20 11.53
CA HIS A 67 10.08 4.06 10.07
C HIS A 67 9.31 2.88 9.48
N TYR A 68 8.72 2.00 10.30
CA TYR A 68 7.83 0.94 9.85
C TYR A 68 6.61 0.84 10.73
N ARG A 69 5.49 1.35 10.21
CA ARG A 69 4.23 1.45 10.93
C ARG A 69 3.09 0.83 10.15
N ARG A 70 2.04 0.42 10.86
CA ARG A 70 0.83 -0.15 10.27
C ARG A 70 -0.39 0.30 11.06
N SER A 71 -1.54 0.36 10.40
CA SER A 71 -2.84 0.45 11.06
C SER A 71 -3.91 -0.26 10.25
N ARG A 72 -4.72 -1.09 10.90
CA ARG A 72 -5.96 -1.59 10.31
C ARG A 72 -6.99 -0.46 10.30
N LEU A 73 -7.39 -0.01 9.12
CA LEU A 73 -8.41 1.02 8.98
C LEU A 73 -9.82 0.42 9.03
N CYS A 74 -10.02 -0.74 8.40
CA CYS A 74 -11.29 -1.45 8.39
C CYS A 74 -11.04 -2.97 8.38
N GLU A 75 -11.70 -3.69 9.29
CA GLU A 75 -11.71 -5.16 9.30
C GLU A 75 -12.55 -5.69 8.12
N PRO A 76 -12.30 -6.92 7.66
CA PRO A 76 -13.08 -7.51 6.58
C PRO A 76 -14.54 -7.71 7.02
N CYS A 77 -15.47 -7.13 6.28
CA CYS A 77 -16.91 -7.24 6.52
C CYS A 77 -17.68 -7.24 5.20
N ALA A 78 -19.02 -7.36 5.26
CA ALA A 78 -19.84 -7.42 4.06
C ALA A 78 -19.75 -6.14 3.23
N GLU A 79 -19.64 -4.98 3.88
CA GLU A 79 -19.52 -3.67 3.25
C GLU A 79 -18.22 -3.52 2.46
N THR A 80 -17.13 -4.14 2.93
CA THR A 80 -15.84 -4.15 2.24
C THR A 80 -15.67 -5.35 1.31
N PHE A 81 -16.74 -6.09 1.01
CA PHE A 81 -16.68 -7.34 0.23
C PHE A 81 -15.67 -8.35 0.80
N TYR A 82 -15.53 -8.36 2.13
CA TYR A 82 -14.58 -9.17 2.89
C TYR A 82 -13.09 -8.86 2.65
N PHE A 83 -12.79 -7.68 2.10
CA PHE A 83 -11.42 -7.14 2.12
C PHE A 83 -11.18 -6.38 3.42
N SER A 84 -9.99 -6.54 3.97
CA SER A 84 -9.49 -5.65 5.01
C SER A 84 -8.77 -4.46 4.39
N ILE A 85 -8.86 -3.27 5.00
CA ILE A 85 -8.16 -2.06 4.54
C ILE A 85 -7.05 -1.71 5.53
N THR A 86 -5.81 -1.56 5.06
CA THR A 86 -4.64 -1.43 5.94
C THR A 86 -3.69 -0.37 5.43
N ALA A 87 -3.45 0.67 6.23
CA ALA A 87 -2.39 1.62 5.94
C ALA A 87 -1.05 1.11 6.50
N VAL A 88 -0.02 1.06 5.67
CA VAL A 88 1.36 0.68 6.03
C VAL A 88 2.29 1.82 5.68
N TYR A 89 3.04 2.35 6.63
CA TYR A 89 4.09 3.34 6.41
C TYR A 89 5.45 2.68 6.44
N MET A 90 6.28 2.99 5.44
CA MET A 90 7.66 2.50 5.35
C MET A 90 8.58 3.64 4.93
N ASP A 91 9.68 3.84 5.65
CA ASP A 91 10.72 4.79 5.30
C ASP A 91 12.10 4.14 5.36
N SER A 92 12.80 4.13 4.23
CA SER A 92 14.18 3.63 4.17
C SER A 92 15.21 4.67 4.60
N LYS A 93 14.82 5.94 4.75
CA LYS A 93 15.65 7.01 5.29
C LYS A 93 15.55 6.93 6.82
N GLY A 94 16.68 6.96 7.53
CA GLY A 94 16.68 6.99 9.00
C GLY A 94 16.98 5.66 9.71
N HIS A 95 17.24 4.57 8.99
CA HIS A 95 17.88 3.40 9.58
C HIS A 95 19.36 3.32 9.20
N GLU A 96 20.19 2.90 10.16
CA GLU A 96 21.35 2.05 9.86
C GLU A 96 20.82 0.77 9.23
N LEU A 97 20.45 0.86 7.95
CA LEU A 97 20.16 -0.30 7.14
C LEU A 97 21.52 -0.96 6.96
N ASP A 98 21.81 -1.97 7.77
CA ASP A 98 22.99 -2.83 7.65
C ASP A 98 22.82 -3.76 6.43
N ASN A 99 22.59 -3.15 5.27
CA ASN A 99 22.57 -3.79 3.98
C ASN A 99 23.10 -2.83 2.91
N HIS A 100 23.92 -3.36 2.01
CA HIS A 100 24.55 -2.60 0.92
C HIS A 100 23.55 -1.86 0.02
N GLN A 101 22.30 -2.32 -0.02
CA GLN A 101 21.27 -1.79 -0.91
C GLN A 101 20.50 -0.61 -0.30
N ARG A 102 20.70 -0.30 1.00
CA ARG A 102 19.93 0.70 1.76
C ARG A 102 18.42 0.56 1.53
N THR A 103 17.94 -0.67 1.54
CA THR A 103 16.51 -1.00 1.37
C THR A 103 15.87 -1.39 2.69
N PHE A 104 14.63 -0.97 2.90
CA PHE A 104 13.80 -1.42 4.02
C PHE A 104 13.02 -2.67 3.58
N ARG A 105 12.97 -3.69 4.45
CA ARG A 105 12.23 -4.93 4.23
C ARG A 105 11.19 -5.09 5.33
N GLY A 106 9.93 -5.29 4.96
CA GLY A 106 8.87 -5.61 5.91
C GLY A 106 8.98 -7.05 6.43
N ASP A 107 8.04 -7.40 7.31
CA ASP A 107 8.01 -8.74 7.89
C ASP A 107 7.65 -9.82 6.87
N TYR A 108 8.14 -11.03 7.11
CA TYR A 108 7.77 -12.20 6.33
C TYR A 108 6.35 -12.66 6.67
N HIS A 109 5.46 -12.69 5.67
CA HIS A 109 4.08 -13.14 5.83
C HIS A 109 3.51 -13.70 4.52
N CYS A 110 2.31 -14.28 4.59
CA CYS A 110 1.60 -14.81 3.44
C CYS A 110 0.22 -14.15 3.29
N HIS A 111 -0.27 -14.07 2.04
CA HIS A 111 -1.60 -13.59 1.71
C HIS A 111 -2.39 -14.73 1.06
N PRO A 112 -3.02 -15.64 1.84
CA PRO A 112 -3.69 -16.82 1.30
C PRO A 112 -4.79 -16.50 0.27
N TYR A 113 -5.39 -15.31 0.38
CA TYR A 113 -6.47 -14.83 -0.49
C TYR A 113 -6.01 -13.75 -1.49
N GLY A 114 -4.70 -13.50 -1.58
CA GLY A 114 -4.12 -12.41 -2.35
C GLY A 114 -4.10 -11.08 -1.60
N GLU A 115 -3.41 -10.11 -2.20
CA GLU A 115 -3.32 -8.73 -1.73
C GLU A 115 -3.26 -7.81 -2.95
N LEU A 116 -3.85 -6.63 -2.82
CA LEU A 116 -3.67 -5.53 -3.76
C LEU A 116 -3.04 -4.39 -2.99
N ASN A 117 -1.99 -3.79 -3.57
CA ASN A 117 -1.27 -2.70 -2.94
C ASN A 117 -1.41 -1.44 -3.79
N MET A 118 -1.85 -0.34 -3.17
CA MET A 118 -1.71 0.99 -3.73
C MET A 118 -0.46 1.65 -3.16
N VAL A 119 0.55 1.91 -4.00
CA VAL A 119 1.81 2.52 -3.55
C VAL A 119 1.73 4.04 -3.68
N ILE A 120 1.87 4.74 -2.55
CA ILE A 120 1.88 6.21 -2.48
C ILE A 120 3.29 6.67 -2.10
N PRO A 121 4.07 7.24 -3.05
CA PRO A 121 5.38 7.80 -2.75
C PRO A 121 5.24 9.12 -1.97
N LEU A 122 5.94 9.27 -0.84
CA LEU A 122 5.98 10.51 -0.05
C LEU A 122 7.19 11.38 -0.38
N ASP A 123 8.18 10.80 -1.05
CA ASP A 123 9.41 11.46 -1.47
C ASP A 123 9.68 11.16 -2.96
N GLU A 124 10.36 12.09 -3.61
CA GLU A 124 10.90 11.86 -4.94
C GLU A 124 11.85 10.65 -4.96
N GLY A 125 11.71 9.80 -5.97
CA GLY A 125 12.51 8.60 -6.15
C GLY A 125 12.09 7.39 -5.29
N ALA A 126 10.96 7.45 -4.59
CA ALA A 126 10.51 6.35 -3.77
C ALA A 126 9.96 5.15 -4.56
N VAL A 127 10.59 3.97 -4.46
CA VAL A 127 10.22 2.74 -5.19
C VAL A 127 9.99 1.49 -4.34
N LEU A 128 8.79 0.92 -4.40
CA LEU A 128 8.51 -0.38 -3.78
C LEU A 128 8.92 -1.46 -4.77
N ALA A 129 9.77 -2.38 -4.34
CA ALA A 129 10.10 -3.52 -5.17
C ALA A 129 8.84 -4.39 -5.26
N GLY A 130 8.30 -4.51 -6.46
CA GLY A 130 7.31 -5.53 -6.75
C GLY A 130 7.92 -6.92 -6.54
N ALA A 131 7.10 -7.93 -6.28
CA ALA A 131 7.58 -9.29 -5.99
C ALA A 131 8.33 -9.96 -7.18
N ARG A 132 8.38 -9.32 -8.35
CA ARG A 132 9.20 -9.71 -9.52
C ARG A 132 10.54 -8.97 -9.64
N GLY A 133 10.90 -8.12 -8.66
CA GLY A 133 12.14 -7.33 -8.68
C GLY A 133 12.07 -6.06 -9.55
N GLY A 134 10.89 -5.71 -10.08
CA GLY A 134 10.67 -4.45 -10.78
C GLY A 134 10.38 -3.32 -9.78
N GLY A 135 11.28 -2.33 -9.71
CA GLY A 135 11.06 -1.07 -9.03
C GLY A 135 10.46 -0.06 -10.01
N GLY A 136 9.20 0.30 -9.81
CA GLY A 136 8.55 1.39 -10.54
C GLY A 136 8.09 2.44 -9.56
N GLY A 137 8.58 3.68 -9.71
CA GLY A 137 7.99 4.84 -9.04
C GLY A 137 6.67 5.18 -9.72
N GLY A 138 5.63 5.45 -8.92
CA GLY A 138 4.32 5.88 -9.42
C GLY A 138 3.55 4.80 -10.18
N GLY A 139 2.93 3.87 -9.44
CA GLY A 139 2.03 2.86 -9.99
C GLY A 139 1.77 1.79 -8.94
N GLY A 140 0.50 1.52 -8.64
CA GLY A 140 0.10 0.47 -7.71
C GLY A 140 0.57 -0.89 -8.22
N GLY A 141 1.75 -1.31 -7.76
CA GLY A 141 2.23 -2.68 -7.95
C GLY A 141 1.33 -3.61 -7.17
N ALA A 142 0.31 -4.17 -7.82
CA ALA A 142 -0.40 -5.32 -7.29
C ALA A 142 0.63 -6.43 -7.05
N GLY A 143 0.76 -6.87 -5.81
CA GLY A 143 1.55 -8.06 -5.51
C GLY A 143 0.98 -9.26 -6.29
N PRO A 144 1.81 -10.21 -6.76
CA PRO A 144 1.33 -11.40 -7.45
C PRO A 144 0.59 -12.36 -6.46
N PRO A 145 -0.13 -13.38 -6.97
CA PRO A 145 -0.87 -14.37 -6.17
C PRO A 145 0.05 -15.19 -5.23
N PRO A 146 -0.49 -16.00 -4.29
CA PRO A 146 0.13 -16.23 -2.99
C PRO A 146 1.47 -16.95 -3.12
N ARG A 147 2.53 -16.30 -2.61
CA ARG A 147 3.78 -16.93 -2.18
C ARG A 147 4.46 -16.03 -1.16
N VAL A 148 5.33 -16.64 -0.37
CA VAL A 148 5.89 -16.03 0.82
C VAL A 148 7.07 -15.14 0.45
N SER A 149 6.88 -13.83 0.51
CA SER A 149 7.92 -12.83 0.29
C SER A 149 7.64 -11.57 1.09
N ALA A 150 8.64 -11.07 1.81
CA ALA A 150 8.61 -9.78 2.48
C ALA A 150 8.57 -8.63 1.45
N PRO A 151 7.74 -7.58 1.64
CA PRO A 151 7.81 -6.39 0.81
C PRO A 151 9.18 -5.70 1.00
N GLY A 152 9.90 -5.45 -0.09
CA GLY A 152 11.17 -4.72 -0.09
C GLY A 152 11.06 -3.44 -0.90
N GLY A 153 11.79 -2.39 -0.56
CA GLY A 153 11.81 -1.17 -1.37
C GLY A 153 12.97 -0.25 -1.03
N GLY A 154 13.41 0.55 -2.00
CA GLY A 154 14.44 1.57 -1.86
C GLY A 154 13.89 2.96 -2.17
N GLY A 155 14.45 3.99 -1.54
CA GLY A 155 14.06 5.39 -1.73
C GLY A 155 12.79 5.75 -0.95
N GLY A 156 12.94 6.59 0.06
CA GLY A 156 11.87 7.42 0.62
C GLY A 156 10.73 6.74 1.38
N ALA A 157 9.98 7.61 2.06
CA ALA A 157 8.82 7.24 2.84
C ALA A 157 7.61 6.90 1.94
N ARG A 158 6.75 5.97 2.38
CA ARG A 158 5.57 5.51 1.65
C ARG A 158 4.39 5.28 2.55
N ALA A 159 3.22 5.29 1.94
CA ALA A 159 2.05 4.64 2.48
C ALA A 159 1.50 3.59 1.48
N ALA A 160 1.19 2.39 1.95
CA ALA A 160 0.40 1.40 1.21
C ALA A 160 -0.97 1.28 1.88
N ALA A 161 -2.05 1.29 1.12
CA ALA A 161 -3.44 1.13 1.59
C ALA A 161 -4.08 -0.13 1.00
#